data_AF-A0A9E0GJC0-F1
#
_entry.id   AF-A0A9E0GJC0-F1
#
_cell.length_a   1.000
_cell.length_b   1.000
_cell.length_c   1.000
_cell.angle_alpha   90.00
_cell.angle_beta   90.00
_cell.angle_gamma   90.00
#
_symmetry.space_group_name_H-M   'P 1'
#
loop_
_entity.id
_entity.type
_entity.pdbx_description
1 polymer ?
#
loop_
_entity_poly.entity_id
_entity_poly.type
_entity_poly.pdbx_seq_one_letter_code
_entity_poly.pdbx_strand_id
1 'polypeptide(L)'
;MPTPPSLEQEIKDFFAQHRVDYDDRSRSFTRLDFGYGDEFTNRYFAFDAKEKRQRYNPRNWPTDIPEAHLFIIDDLAARKILIHAPNAGLLVRDTSQESTAYYFYSVVDLFLMPKQRVNRTIRSQRKSTGAEEAEELKGKWLIDLRNAHPSPDLRGAFVHIKHYLDQREAIFHEILACHGDFVGEEIGSGGITRQGKHWQVDVSETR
;
A
#
# COMPACT_ATOMS: atom_id res chain seq x y z
N MET A 1 26.89 13.53 -10.35
CA MET A 1 26.42 13.41 -8.94
C MET A 1 26.27 11.93 -8.62
N PRO A 2 26.59 11.46 -7.41
CA PRO A 2 26.35 10.07 -7.03
C PRO A 2 24.84 9.75 -7.12
N THR A 3 24.50 8.58 -7.64
CA THR A 3 23.13 8.08 -7.66
C THR A 3 22.63 7.98 -6.21
N PRO A 4 21.44 8.51 -5.88
CA PRO A 4 20.89 8.37 -4.54
C PRO A 4 20.77 6.88 -4.16
N PRO A 5 20.98 6.52 -2.88
CA PRO A 5 20.82 5.14 -2.42
C PRO A 5 19.39 4.65 -2.70
N SER A 6 19.18 3.34 -2.85
CA SER A 6 17.84 2.77 -2.97
C SER A 6 17.00 3.10 -1.73
N LEU A 7 15.66 3.12 -1.87
CA LEU A 7 14.78 3.31 -0.70
C LEU A 7 15.06 2.25 0.38
N GLU A 8 15.30 1.01 -0.03
CA GLU A 8 15.69 -0.07 0.89
C GLU A 8 16.93 0.30 1.72
N GLN A 9 17.98 0.80 1.08
CA GLN A 9 19.20 1.18 1.78
C GLN A 9 18.97 2.42 2.67
N GLU A 10 18.20 3.39 2.19
CA GLU A 10 17.85 4.59 2.95
C GLU A 10 17.10 4.25 4.25
N ILE A 11 16.17 3.28 4.21
CA ILE A 11 15.45 2.78 5.39
C ILE A 11 16.42 2.12 6.37
N LYS A 12 17.35 1.29 5.88
CA LYS A 12 18.36 0.63 6.72
C LYS A 12 19.26 1.65 7.41
N ASP A 13 19.71 2.65 6.66
CA ASP A 13 20.54 3.74 7.18
C ASP A 13 19.77 4.56 8.22
N PHE A 14 18.49 4.85 7.97
CA PHE A 14 17.61 5.54 8.90
C PHE A 14 17.44 4.77 10.21
N PHE A 15 17.14 3.47 10.15
CA PHE A 15 17.01 2.64 11.35
C PHE A 15 18.33 2.50 12.11
N ALA A 16 19.45 2.32 11.40
CA ALA A 16 20.78 2.27 12.02
C ALA A 16 21.13 3.60 12.73
N GLN A 17 20.87 4.74 12.08
CA GLN A 17 21.12 6.06 12.64
C GLN A 17 20.29 6.32 13.90
N HIS A 18 19.04 5.85 13.92
CA HIS A 18 18.11 6.06 15.04
C HIS A 18 18.10 4.91 16.06
N ARG A 19 18.96 3.89 15.88
CA ARG A 19 19.04 2.70 16.74
C ARG A 19 17.68 2.02 16.93
N VAL A 20 16.95 1.88 15.83
CA VAL A 20 15.66 1.16 15.78
C VAL A 20 15.95 -0.28 15.38
N ASP A 21 15.54 -1.23 16.21
CA ASP A 21 15.57 -2.64 15.83
C ASP A 21 14.48 -2.93 14.79
N TYR A 22 14.83 -3.70 13.77
CA TYR A 22 13.94 -4.02 12.66
C TYR A 22 14.24 -5.39 12.05
N ASP A 23 13.21 -5.96 11.44
CA ASP A 23 13.28 -7.11 10.54
C ASP A 23 13.58 -6.65 9.12
N ASP A 24 14.69 -7.11 8.54
CA ASP A 24 14.96 -7.00 7.10
C ASP A 24 14.57 -8.30 6.37
N ARG A 25 13.58 -8.19 5.48
CA ARG A 25 13.06 -9.29 4.67
C ARG A 25 12.91 -8.86 3.22
N SER A 26 13.67 -7.84 2.76
CA SER A 26 13.59 -7.29 1.40
C SER A 26 13.82 -8.32 0.29
N ARG A 27 14.49 -9.44 0.62
CA ARG A 27 14.75 -10.56 -0.29
C ARG A 27 13.66 -11.64 -0.28
N SER A 28 12.64 -11.49 0.55
CA SER A 28 11.56 -12.48 0.69
C SER A 28 10.48 -12.28 -0.36
N PHE A 29 10.10 -13.37 -1.03
CA PHE A 29 8.96 -13.38 -1.94
C PHE A 29 7.61 -13.49 -1.22
N THR A 30 7.60 -13.93 0.04
CA THR A 30 6.39 -14.25 0.80
C THR A 30 6.13 -13.31 1.98
N ARG A 31 7.14 -12.56 2.43
CA ARG A 31 7.03 -11.61 3.56
C ARG A 31 7.11 -10.16 3.08
N LEU A 32 6.62 -9.26 3.92
CA LEU A 32 6.83 -7.82 3.74
C LEU A 32 8.30 -7.46 3.94
N ASP A 33 8.76 -6.43 3.24
CA ASP A 33 10.18 -6.08 3.11
C ASP A 33 10.79 -5.69 4.46
N PHE A 34 10.02 -4.98 5.29
CA PHE A 34 10.47 -4.52 6.60
C PHE A 34 9.41 -4.75 7.69
N GLY A 35 9.86 -4.83 8.93
CA GLY A 35 9.00 -4.72 10.11
C GLY A 35 9.75 -4.15 11.30
N TYR A 36 9.09 -3.39 12.16
CA TYR A 36 9.70 -2.79 13.35
C TYR A 36 8.68 -2.57 14.46
N GLY A 37 9.15 -2.33 15.68
CA GLY A 37 8.31 -2.14 16.85
C GLY A 37 8.08 -3.43 17.64
N ASP A 38 7.15 -3.39 18.58
CA ASP A 38 6.94 -4.45 19.56
C ASP A 38 5.61 -5.19 19.36
N GLU A 39 5.70 -6.51 19.20
CA GLU A 39 4.54 -7.39 19.02
C GLU A 39 3.69 -7.46 20.30
N PHE A 40 4.31 -7.40 21.49
CA PHE A 40 3.61 -7.53 22.77
C PHE A 40 2.69 -6.35 23.08
N THR A 41 3.08 -5.15 22.66
CA THR A 41 2.25 -3.94 22.77
C THR A 41 1.35 -3.73 21.55
N ASN A 42 1.29 -4.69 20.62
CA ASN A 42 0.54 -4.58 19.36
C ASN A 42 0.91 -3.31 18.56
N ARG A 43 2.18 -2.92 18.65
CA ARG A 43 2.82 -1.77 17.98
C ARG A 43 3.83 -2.20 16.93
N TYR A 44 4.05 -3.50 16.76
CA TYR A 44 4.79 -4.03 15.61
C TYR A 44 4.06 -3.65 14.32
N PHE A 45 4.80 -3.11 13.36
CA PHE A 45 4.29 -2.71 12.06
C PHE A 45 5.18 -3.22 10.94
N ALA A 46 4.58 -3.90 9.96
CA ALA A 46 5.28 -4.46 8.81
C ALA A 46 4.90 -3.73 7.52
N PHE A 47 5.84 -3.49 6.61
CA PHE A 47 5.54 -2.76 5.39
C PHE A 47 6.34 -3.23 4.19
N ASP A 48 5.74 -3.07 3.02
CA ASP A 48 6.42 -3.24 1.74
C ASP A 48 7.01 -1.87 1.31
N ALA A 49 8.24 -1.84 0.82
CA ALA A 49 8.92 -0.62 0.39
C ALA A 49 9.06 -0.62 -1.14
N LYS A 50 8.50 0.39 -1.80
CA LYS A 50 8.50 0.48 -3.26
C LYS A 50 8.98 1.83 -3.74
N GLU A 51 9.55 1.86 -4.94
CA GLU A 51 10.19 3.06 -5.47
C GLU A 51 9.80 3.31 -6.93
N LYS A 52 9.40 4.54 -7.25
CA LYS A 52 9.24 5.04 -8.62
C LYS A 52 10.47 5.87 -8.97
N ARG A 53 11.38 5.29 -9.76
CA ARG A 53 12.63 5.94 -10.20
C ARG A 53 12.51 6.72 -11.50
N GLN A 54 11.48 6.44 -12.27
CA GLN A 54 11.30 7.00 -13.61
C GLN A 54 9.81 7.19 -13.88
N ARG A 55 9.52 8.15 -14.76
CA ARG A 55 8.17 8.38 -15.25
C ARG A 55 7.65 7.15 -15.99
N TYR A 56 6.37 6.85 -15.82
CA TYR A 56 5.73 5.78 -16.57
C TYR A 56 5.42 6.22 -18.00
N ASN A 57 5.41 5.28 -18.94
CA ASN A 57 4.88 5.52 -20.27
C ASN A 57 3.35 5.33 -20.23
N PRO A 58 2.54 6.40 -20.40
CA PRO A 58 1.08 6.30 -20.29
C PRO A 58 0.46 5.35 -21.31
N ARG A 59 1.12 5.12 -22.47
CA ARG A 59 0.62 4.17 -23.48
C ARG A 59 0.55 2.73 -23.00
N ASN A 60 1.36 2.37 -22.00
CA ASN A 60 1.37 1.01 -21.43
C ASN A 60 0.34 0.84 -20.32
N TRP A 61 -0.26 1.93 -19.84
CA TRP A 61 -1.08 1.97 -18.64
C TRP A 61 -2.30 2.85 -18.87
N PRO A 62 -3.36 2.32 -19.53
CA PRO A 62 -4.55 3.09 -19.82
C PRO A 62 -5.30 3.39 -18.51
N THR A 63 -5.23 4.63 -18.06
CA THR A 63 -5.85 5.11 -16.82
C THR A 63 -6.07 6.63 -16.89
N ASP A 64 -7.06 7.12 -16.16
CA ASP A 64 -7.34 8.56 -16.03
C ASP A 64 -6.47 9.23 -14.96
N ILE A 65 -5.66 8.47 -14.21
CA ILE A 65 -4.73 8.99 -13.21
C ILE A 65 -3.59 9.72 -13.93
N PRO A 66 -3.33 11.01 -13.64
CA PRO A 66 -2.20 11.72 -14.21
C PRO A 66 -0.87 11.02 -13.90
N GLU A 67 0.03 10.91 -14.88
CA GLU A 67 1.29 10.16 -14.73
C GLU A 67 2.10 10.59 -13.50
N ALA A 68 2.11 11.88 -13.19
CA ALA A 68 2.81 12.43 -12.03
C ALA A 68 2.30 11.87 -10.68
N HIS A 69 1.06 11.39 -10.65
CA HIS A 69 0.43 10.80 -9.46
C HIS A 69 0.21 9.29 -9.59
N LEU A 70 0.46 8.71 -10.77
CA LEU A 70 0.34 7.27 -10.98
C LEU A 70 1.48 6.53 -10.27
N PHE A 71 1.11 5.49 -9.51
CA PHE A 71 2.00 4.46 -9.01
C PHE A 71 1.48 3.06 -9.37
N ILE A 72 2.40 2.13 -9.65
CA ILE A 72 2.04 0.77 -10.09
C ILE A 72 2.59 -0.24 -9.10
N ILE A 73 1.69 -0.99 -8.47
CA ILE A 73 2.04 -2.07 -7.56
C ILE A 73 1.73 -3.44 -8.16
N ASP A 74 2.52 -4.44 -7.76
CA ASP A 74 2.16 -5.83 -8.01
C ASP A 74 0.96 -6.23 -7.16
N ASP A 75 0.00 -6.95 -7.74
CA ASP A 75 -1.14 -7.50 -6.98
C ASP A 75 -0.65 -8.39 -5.81
N LEU A 76 0.45 -9.13 -6.03
CA LEU A 76 1.10 -9.91 -4.97
C LEU A 76 1.60 -9.03 -3.82
N ALA A 77 2.16 -7.85 -4.08
CA ALA A 77 2.63 -6.95 -3.02
C ALA A 77 1.45 -6.45 -2.17
N ALA A 78 0.34 -6.08 -2.80
CA ALA A 78 -0.89 -5.75 -2.09
C ALA A 78 -1.34 -6.94 -1.21
N ARG A 79 -1.42 -8.15 -1.78
CA ARG A 79 -1.82 -9.34 -1.01
C ARG A 79 -0.90 -9.65 0.17
N LYS A 80 0.42 -9.45 0.04
CA LYS A 80 1.37 -9.56 1.17
C LYS A 80 0.99 -8.59 2.29
N ILE A 81 0.65 -7.35 1.95
CA ILE A 81 0.23 -6.33 2.93
C ILE A 81 -1.05 -6.78 3.65
N LEU A 82 -2.04 -7.32 2.92
CA LEU A 82 -3.30 -7.75 3.52
C LEU A 82 -3.14 -8.88 4.53
N ILE A 83 -2.21 -9.81 4.30
CA ILE A 83 -1.92 -10.92 5.22
C ILE A 83 -1.44 -10.42 6.59
N HIS A 84 -0.80 -9.25 6.62
CA HIS A 84 -0.28 -8.62 7.83
C HIS A 84 -1.17 -7.49 8.37
N ALA A 85 -2.38 -7.33 7.82
CA ALA A 85 -3.34 -6.37 8.33
C ALA A 85 -3.76 -6.70 9.79
N PRO A 86 -4.10 -5.69 10.62
CA PRO A 86 -4.14 -4.27 10.29
C PRO A 86 -2.79 -3.56 10.45
N ASN A 87 -1.76 -4.21 11.00
CA ASN A 87 -0.47 -3.56 11.29
C ASN A 87 0.48 -3.64 10.10
N ALA A 88 -0.01 -3.23 8.94
CA ALA A 88 0.80 -3.18 7.75
C ALA A 88 0.49 -1.98 6.85
N GLY A 89 1.38 -1.75 5.89
CA GLY A 89 1.18 -0.71 4.90
C GLY A 89 2.17 -0.77 3.75
N LEU A 90 2.07 0.23 2.89
CA LEU A 90 2.96 0.45 1.75
C LEU A 90 3.69 1.78 1.95
N LEU A 91 5.01 1.74 1.88
CA LEU A 91 5.84 2.93 1.80
C LEU A 91 6.36 3.08 0.37
N VAL A 92 6.07 4.23 -0.25
CA VAL A 92 6.54 4.56 -1.59
C VAL A 92 7.49 5.74 -1.54
N ARG A 93 8.60 5.66 -2.27
CA ARG A 93 9.43 6.82 -2.63
C ARG A 93 9.30 7.10 -4.11
N ASP A 94 8.95 8.32 -4.48
CA ASP A 94 8.97 8.79 -5.85
C ASP A 94 10.15 9.73 -6.06
N THR A 95 11.11 9.30 -6.88
CA THR A 95 12.28 10.07 -7.31
C THR A 95 12.19 10.45 -8.79
N SER A 96 11.05 10.20 -9.45
CA SER A 96 10.83 10.52 -10.86
C SER A 96 10.45 11.98 -11.14
N GLN A 97 10.14 12.73 -10.08
CA GLN A 97 9.84 14.16 -10.11
C GLN A 97 11.07 15.00 -9.75
N GLU A 98 10.98 16.33 -9.91
CA GLU A 98 12.06 17.26 -9.56
C GLU A 98 12.42 17.20 -8.07
N SER A 99 11.42 16.99 -7.20
CA SER A 99 11.59 16.77 -5.77
C SER A 99 11.24 15.34 -5.39
N THR A 100 12.11 14.69 -4.62
CA THR A 100 11.79 13.40 -3.98
C THR A 100 10.63 13.57 -3.01
N ALA A 101 9.68 12.64 -3.05
CA ALA A 101 8.57 12.58 -2.10
C ALA A 101 8.34 11.15 -1.61
N TYR A 102 7.80 11.03 -0.40
CA TYR A 102 7.45 9.77 0.25
C TYR A 102 5.95 9.72 0.46
N TYR A 103 5.36 8.55 0.27
CA TYR A 103 3.93 8.33 0.38
C TYR A 103 3.69 7.10 1.22
N PHE A 104 2.94 7.27 2.31
CA PHE A 104 2.52 6.16 3.16
C PHE A 104 1.06 5.84 2.91
N TYR A 105 0.77 4.56 2.64
CA TYR A 105 -0.58 4.03 2.67
C TYR A 105 -0.70 3.05 3.83
N SER A 106 -1.68 3.27 4.70
CA SER A 106 -2.16 2.22 5.60
C SER A 106 -2.89 1.13 4.80
N VAL A 107 -3.22 0.01 5.45
CA VAL A 107 -4.10 -1.00 4.83
C VAL A 107 -5.46 -0.42 4.45
N VAL A 108 -5.97 0.56 5.17
CA VAL A 108 -7.24 1.20 4.83
C VAL A 108 -7.10 1.99 3.55
N ASP A 109 -6.14 2.91 3.51
CA ASP A 109 -5.93 3.79 2.36
C ASP A 109 -5.71 2.96 1.10
N LEU A 110 -4.84 1.95 1.19
CA LEU A 110 -4.46 1.10 0.06
C LEU A 110 -5.62 0.26 -0.49
N PHE A 111 -6.44 -0.31 0.39
CA PHE A 111 -7.47 -1.27 -0.02
C PHE A 111 -8.82 -0.63 -0.30
N LEU A 112 -9.12 0.51 0.30
CA LEU A 112 -10.40 1.20 0.12
C LEU A 112 -10.34 2.34 -0.89
N MET A 113 -9.17 2.85 -1.27
CA MET A 113 -9.11 3.85 -2.34
C MET A 113 -9.60 3.29 -3.69
N PRO A 114 -10.10 4.17 -4.59
CA PRO A 114 -10.28 3.87 -5.99
C PRO A 114 -8.95 3.40 -6.62
N LYS A 115 -9.02 2.31 -7.37
CA LYS A 115 -7.86 1.69 -8.02
C LYS A 115 -8.29 0.92 -9.25
N GLN A 116 -7.43 0.86 -10.25
CA GLN A 116 -7.66 0.05 -11.44
C GLN A 116 -6.77 -1.18 -11.40
N ARG A 117 -7.36 -2.37 -11.60
CA ARG A 117 -6.60 -3.62 -11.74
C ARG A 117 -6.37 -3.90 -13.22
N VAL A 118 -5.13 -4.16 -13.59
CA VAL A 118 -4.75 -4.50 -14.98
C VAL A 118 -3.82 -5.71 -14.99
N ASN A 119 -3.80 -6.42 -16.12
CA ASN A 119 -2.85 -7.50 -16.36
C ASN A 119 -1.72 -7.00 -17.25
N ARG A 120 -0.48 -7.35 -16.88
CA ARG A 120 0.69 -7.16 -17.72
C ARG A 120 1.16 -8.52 -18.22
N THR A 121 1.30 -8.67 -19.53
CA THR A 121 1.93 -9.84 -20.13
C THR A 121 3.41 -9.92 -19.75
N ILE A 122 3.84 -11.09 -19.30
CA ILE A 122 5.22 -11.44 -19.00
C ILE A 122 5.57 -12.72 -19.77
N ARG A 123 6.83 -12.86 -20.18
CA ARG A 123 7.33 -14.14 -20.73
C ARG A 123 7.90 -14.94 -19.58
N SER A 124 7.41 -16.15 -19.40
CA SER A 124 7.87 -17.07 -18.37
C SER A 124 8.59 -18.23 -19.02
N GLN A 125 9.85 -18.45 -18.62
CA GLN A 125 10.53 -19.71 -18.93
C GLN A 125 10.09 -20.73 -17.89
N ARG A 126 9.05 -21.51 -18.17
CA ARG A 126 8.70 -22.68 -17.36
C ARG A 126 9.75 -23.76 -17.52
N LYS A 127 10.88 -23.60 -16.84
CA LYS A 127 12.00 -24.56 -16.85
C LYS A 127 11.65 -25.93 -16.25
N SER A 128 10.51 -26.07 -15.57
CA SER A 128 10.15 -27.30 -14.85
C SER A 128 9.32 -28.32 -15.66
N THR A 129 8.93 -28.05 -16.91
CA THR A 129 8.06 -28.97 -17.67
C THR A 129 8.46 -29.23 -19.12
N GLY A 130 9.63 -28.77 -19.57
CA GLY A 130 10.03 -28.90 -20.98
C GLY A 130 9.08 -28.19 -21.97
N ALA A 131 8.27 -27.25 -21.47
CA ALA A 131 7.28 -26.52 -22.24
C ALA A 131 7.90 -25.25 -22.85
N GLU A 132 7.41 -24.91 -24.05
CA GLU A 132 7.75 -23.69 -24.79
C GLU A 132 7.57 -22.42 -23.93
N GLU A 133 8.25 -21.33 -24.32
CA GLU A 133 8.04 -20.02 -23.67
C GLU A 133 6.55 -19.67 -23.68
N ALA A 134 5.96 -19.56 -22.48
CA ALA A 134 4.56 -19.22 -22.33
C ALA A 134 4.42 -17.74 -21.95
N GLU A 135 3.46 -17.06 -22.58
CA GLU A 135 3.01 -15.75 -22.13
C GLU A 135 2.11 -15.93 -20.91
N GLU A 136 2.54 -15.39 -19.77
CA GLU A 136 1.78 -15.38 -18.52
C GLU A 136 1.30 -13.96 -18.21
N LEU A 137 0.22 -13.83 -17.45
CA LEU A 137 -0.32 -12.53 -17.03
C LEU A 137 0.04 -12.26 -15.57
N LYS A 138 0.63 -11.09 -15.30
CA LYS A 138 0.91 -10.60 -13.96
C LYS A 138 -0.05 -9.48 -13.60
N GLY A 139 -0.83 -9.68 -12.53
CA GLY A 139 -1.75 -8.67 -12.00
C GLY A 139 -1.02 -7.46 -11.42
N LYS A 140 -1.53 -6.27 -11.72
CA LYS A 140 -1.02 -4.97 -11.27
C LYS A 140 -2.17 -4.11 -10.78
N TRP A 141 -1.92 -3.25 -9.79
CA TRP A 141 -2.84 -2.15 -9.47
C TRP A 141 -2.22 -0.84 -9.92
N LEU A 142 -3.02 -0.02 -10.57
CA LEU A 142 -2.76 1.38 -10.85
C LEU A 142 -3.42 2.19 -9.73
N ILE A 143 -2.61 2.88 -8.96
CA ILE A 143 -3.03 3.63 -7.77
C ILE A 143 -2.62 5.09 -7.88
N ASP A 144 -3.35 5.97 -7.21
CA ASP A 144 -3.11 7.40 -7.19
C ASP A 144 -2.41 7.82 -5.89
N LEU A 145 -1.20 8.37 -6.01
CA LEU A 145 -0.36 8.85 -4.91
C LEU A 145 -1.04 9.92 -4.04
N ARG A 146 -2.05 10.62 -4.57
CA ARG A 146 -2.82 11.63 -3.82
C ARG A 146 -3.72 11.03 -2.74
N ASN A 147 -4.00 9.72 -2.81
CA ASN A 147 -4.74 8.98 -1.77
C ASN A 147 -3.85 8.51 -0.61
N ALA A 148 -2.54 8.79 -0.66
CA ALA A 148 -1.61 8.45 0.42
C ALA A 148 -1.45 9.61 1.40
N HIS A 149 -0.75 9.35 2.51
CA HIS A 149 -0.17 10.39 3.35
C HIS A 149 1.20 10.83 2.80
N PRO A 150 1.33 12.05 2.22
CA PRO A 150 2.58 12.51 1.65
C PRO A 150 3.55 13.02 2.72
N SER A 151 4.85 12.91 2.45
CA SER A 151 5.92 13.48 3.26
C SER A 151 7.10 13.91 2.38
N PRO A 152 7.78 15.03 2.66
CA PRO A 152 8.97 15.45 1.93
C PRO A 152 10.20 14.57 2.24
N ASP A 153 10.19 13.85 3.36
CA ASP A 153 11.30 13.01 3.81
C ASP A 153 10.82 11.68 4.43
N LEU A 154 11.77 10.76 4.61
CA LEU A 154 11.51 9.45 5.20
C LEU A 154 11.05 9.54 6.66
N ARG A 155 11.52 10.54 7.42
CA ARG A 155 11.14 10.74 8.83
C ARG A 155 9.65 11.04 8.95
N GLY A 156 9.12 11.94 8.13
CA GLY A 156 7.70 12.27 8.12
C GLY A 156 6.83 11.09 7.66
N ALA A 157 7.34 10.21 6.79
CA ALA A 157 6.63 8.97 6.46
C ALA A 157 6.50 8.04 7.68
N PHE A 158 7.55 7.92 8.51
CA PHE A 158 7.46 7.17 9.77
C PHE A 158 6.57 7.84 10.82
N VAL A 159 6.43 9.17 10.80
CA VAL A 159 5.44 9.88 11.63
C VAL A 159 4.03 9.47 11.25
N HIS A 160 3.72 9.33 9.95
CA HIS A 160 2.40 8.85 9.50
C HIS A 160 2.12 7.42 9.96
N ILE A 161 3.12 6.52 9.92
CA ILE A 161 2.97 5.16 10.48
C ILE A 161 2.66 5.21 11.97
N LYS A 162 3.36 6.06 12.73
CA LYS A 162 3.10 6.23 14.17
C LYS A 162 1.68 6.73 14.42
N HIS A 163 1.25 7.76 13.70
CA HIS A 163 -0.12 8.29 13.82
C HIS A 163 -1.17 7.23 13.48
N TYR A 164 -0.95 6.45 12.41
CA TYR A 164 -1.81 5.32 12.07
C TYR A 164 -1.91 4.32 13.23
N LEU A 165 -0.80 3.92 13.84
CA LEU A 165 -0.81 3.00 14.98
C LEU A 165 -1.52 3.61 16.21
N ASP A 166 -1.39 4.91 16.43
CA ASP A 166 -2.06 5.64 17.53
C ASP A 166 -3.58 5.75 17.33
N GLN A 167 -4.04 5.83 16.07
CA GLN A 167 -5.45 6.05 15.72
C GLN A 167 -6.12 4.80 15.13
N ARG A 168 -5.41 3.67 15.03
CA ARG A 168 -5.80 2.49 14.26
C ARG A 168 -7.24 2.05 14.53
N GLU A 169 -7.61 1.90 15.79
CA GLU A 169 -8.97 1.45 16.14
C GLU A 169 -10.04 2.44 15.67
N ALA A 170 -9.84 3.74 15.92
CA ALA A 170 -10.73 4.80 15.46
C ALA A 170 -10.81 4.86 13.93
N ILE A 171 -9.70 4.60 13.22
CA ILE A 171 -9.70 4.58 11.74
C ILE A 171 -10.70 3.54 11.22
N PHE A 172 -10.69 2.33 11.77
CA PHE A 172 -11.55 1.24 11.28
C PHE A 172 -13.00 1.35 11.75
N HIS A 173 -13.26 2.00 12.89
CA HIS A 173 -14.59 2.00 13.52
C HIS A 173 -15.32 3.34 13.46
N GLU A 174 -14.60 4.46 13.47
CA GLU A 174 -15.19 5.79 13.76
C GLU A 174 -14.93 6.82 12.65
N ILE A 175 -13.73 6.81 12.06
CA ILE A 175 -13.27 7.85 11.12
C ILE A 175 -13.72 7.54 9.70
N LEU A 176 -13.67 6.27 9.28
CA LEU A 176 -14.19 5.85 8.00
C LEU A 176 -15.70 5.70 8.08
N ALA A 177 -16.43 6.60 7.44
CA ALA A 177 -17.86 6.41 7.24
C ALA A 177 -18.08 5.11 6.44
N CYS A 178 -18.61 4.08 7.09
CA CYS A 178 -19.05 2.84 6.46
C CYS A 178 -20.44 2.98 5.79
N HIS A 179 -20.90 4.23 5.62
CA HIS A 179 -22.20 4.59 5.11
C HIS A 179 -22.12 5.84 4.22
N GLY A 180 -22.84 5.83 3.10
CA GLY A 180 -22.91 6.95 2.16
C GLY A 180 -22.69 6.51 0.71
N ASP A 181 -22.59 7.48 -0.19
CA ASP A 181 -22.33 7.25 -1.60
C ASP A 181 -20.85 6.91 -1.83
N PHE A 182 -20.57 5.70 -2.30
CA PHE A 182 -19.23 5.27 -2.68
C PHE A 182 -18.89 5.83 -4.05
N VAL A 183 -18.34 7.05 -4.07
CA VAL A 183 -18.04 7.80 -5.29
C VAL A 183 -17.10 7.00 -6.20
N GLY A 184 -17.55 6.70 -7.42
CA GLY A 184 -16.77 5.98 -8.42
C GLY A 184 -16.88 4.45 -8.35
N GLU A 185 -17.72 3.91 -7.46
CA GLU A 185 -18.02 2.48 -7.39
C GLU A 185 -19.45 2.20 -7.89
N GLU A 186 -19.62 1.15 -8.69
CA GLU A 186 -20.95 0.65 -9.07
C GLU A 186 -21.47 -0.26 -7.97
N ILE A 187 -22.29 0.31 -7.07
CA ILE A 187 -22.94 -0.46 -6.01
C ILE A 187 -24.25 -1.03 -6.53
N GLY A 188 -24.37 -2.35 -6.54
CA GLY A 188 -25.60 -3.05 -6.92
C GLY A 188 -26.80 -2.56 -6.10
N SER A 189 -27.96 -2.48 -6.73
CA SER A 189 -29.21 -2.02 -6.10
C SER A 189 -29.71 -3.05 -5.07
N GLY A 190 -29.16 -3.01 -3.86
CA GLY A 190 -29.58 -3.85 -2.74
C GLY A 190 -29.54 -3.07 -1.43
N GLY A 191 -30.72 -2.78 -0.87
CA GLY A 191 -30.87 -2.28 0.50
C GLY A 191 -31.12 -0.77 0.63
N ILE A 192 -31.33 -0.35 1.89
CA ILE A 192 -31.50 1.05 2.31
C ILE A 192 -30.13 1.57 2.72
N THR A 193 -29.76 2.79 2.31
CA THR A 193 -28.56 3.49 2.80
C THR A 193 -28.61 3.57 4.32
N ARG A 194 -27.78 2.77 5.01
CA ARG A 194 -27.71 2.76 6.47
C ARG A 194 -27.01 4.03 6.98
N GLN A 195 -27.26 4.40 8.23
CA GLN A 195 -26.60 5.52 8.92
C GLN A 195 -25.95 4.96 10.20
N GLY A 196 -24.87 5.58 10.70
CA GLY A 196 -24.13 5.08 11.87
C GLY A 196 -24.99 4.80 13.11
N LYS A 197 -26.09 5.53 13.30
CA LYS A 197 -27.08 5.30 14.39
C LYS A 197 -27.76 3.92 14.36
N HIS A 198 -27.76 3.21 13.24
CA HIS A 198 -28.36 1.87 13.13
C HIS A 198 -27.53 0.78 13.83
N TRP A 199 -26.23 1.03 14.08
CA TRP A 199 -25.33 0.05 14.71
C TRP A 199 -25.70 -0.31 16.15
N GLN A 200 -26.15 0.68 16.93
CA GLN A 200 -26.58 0.43 18.32
C GLN A 200 -27.77 -0.54 18.37
N VAL A 201 -28.66 -0.47 17.38
CA VAL A 201 -29.82 -1.37 17.24
C VAL A 201 -29.34 -2.76 16.82
N ASP A 202 -28.50 -2.86 15.77
CA ASP A 202 -27.98 -4.15 15.28
C ASP A 202 -27.20 -4.91 16.38
N VAL A 203 -26.34 -4.23 17.15
CA VAL A 203 -25.58 -4.86 18.23
C VAL A 203 -26.49 -5.36 19.35
N SER A 204 -27.58 -4.65 19.64
CA SER A 204 -28.56 -5.04 20.67
C SER A 204 -29.46 -6.19 20.24
N GLU A 205 -29.70 -6.37 18.93
CA GLU A 205 -30.53 -7.44 18.38
C GLU A 205 -29.76 -8.75 18.15
N THR A 206 -28.43 -8.72 18.20
CA THR A 206 -27.56 -9.90 17.97
C THR A 206 -27.04 -10.54 19.28
N ARG A 207 -27.48 -10.07 20.45
CA ARG A 207 -27.14 -10.62 21.77
C ARG A 207 -28.39 -11.09 22.52
#